data_AF-A0A1I7IQT3-F1
#
_entry.id   AF-A0A1I7IQT3-F1
#
_cell.length_a   1.000
_cell.length_b   1.000
_cell.length_c   1.000
_cell.angle_alpha   90.00
_cell.angle_beta   90.00
_cell.angle_gamma   90.00
#
_symmetry.space_group_name_H-M   'P 1'
#
loop_
_entity.id
_entity.type
_entity.pdbx_description
1 polymer ?
#
loop_
_entity_poly.entity_id
_entity_poly.type
_entity_poly.pdbx_seq_one_letter_code
_entity_poly.pdbx_strand_id
1 'polypeptide(L)'
;MKTLEEQLDIAGLKVQGCCQGLSTYGPDFLQTSQLLQDFTPAEADILGASMLLIHAAPGQVMIREGEFGDWMMVILKGTVDVTKRLEPVAGAAQADAETGAEPAVSRIAVVRRGAAVGDMSMLDSEPRYATCTAIEAVEAGVWGRHEIALLIRDHPGVGAKLLVKITQMMAQRLRNTSNQLVKLLRR
;
A
#
# COMPACT_ATOMS: atom_id res chain seq x y z
N MET A 1 4.68 22.05 -2.93
CA MET A 1 4.55 20.61 -2.70
C MET A 1 3.48 20.12 -3.67
N LYS A 2 3.70 19.03 -4.40
CA LYS A 2 2.71 18.54 -5.38
C LYS A 2 1.48 18.01 -4.65
N THR A 3 0.29 18.22 -5.21
CA THR A 3 -0.93 17.67 -4.63
C THR A 3 -0.95 16.14 -4.77
N LEU A 4 -1.76 15.45 -3.95
CA LEU A 4 -1.88 13.99 -4.06
C LEU A 4 -2.35 13.56 -5.47
N GLU A 5 -3.30 14.30 -6.07
CA GLU A 5 -3.79 14.05 -7.42
C GLU A 5 -2.67 14.13 -8.47
N GLU A 6 -1.84 15.18 -8.41
CA GLU A 6 -0.70 15.35 -9.31
C GLU A 6 0.30 14.19 -9.18
N GLN A 7 0.54 13.72 -7.96
CA GLN A 7 1.44 12.59 -7.73
C GLN A 7 0.88 11.28 -8.30
N LEU A 8 -0.43 11.05 -8.16
CA LEU A 8 -1.10 9.87 -8.71
C LEU A 8 -1.12 9.91 -10.24
N ASP A 9 -1.35 11.07 -10.85
CA ASP A 9 -1.32 11.24 -12.29
C ASP A 9 0.09 10.95 -12.86
N ILE A 10 1.15 11.44 -12.20
CA ILE A 10 2.54 11.12 -12.55
C ILE A 10 2.80 9.61 -12.47
N ALA A 11 2.21 8.92 -11.49
CA ALA A 11 2.28 7.46 -11.36
C ALA A 11 1.40 6.71 -12.38
N GLY A 12 0.67 7.42 -13.26
CA GLY A 12 -0.23 6.84 -14.26
C GLY A 12 -1.54 6.30 -13.67
N LEU A 13 -1.94 6.80 -12.49
CA LEU A 13 -3.15 6.40 -11.78
C LEU A 13 -4.23 7.47 -11.93
N LYS A 14 -5.36 7.08 -12.53
CA LYS A 14 -6.49 7.98 -12.73
C LYS A 14 -7.36 8.05 -11.48
N VAL A 15 -7.44 9.25 -10.91
CA VAL A 15 -8.35 9.56 -9.79
C VAL A 15 -9.79 9.67 -10.30
N GLN A 16 -10.72 8.99 -9.65
CA GLN A 16 -12.16 9.03 -9.95
C GLN A 16 -12.96 9.96 -9.03
N GLY A 17 -12.31 10.55 -8.01
CA GLY A 17 -12.92 11.42 -7.01
C GLY A 17 -12.62 10.94 -5.59
N CYS A 18 -13.47 11.29 -4.62
CA CYS A 18 -13.32 10.82 -3.24
C CYS A 18 -13.98 9.45 -3.01
N CYS A 19 -13.46 8.68 -2.07
CA CYS A 19 -14.08 7.42 -1.66
C CYS A 19 -15.32 7.67 -0.78
N GLN A 20 -16.45 8.05 -1.39
CA GLN A 20 -17.70 8.23 -0.65
C GLN A 20 -18.27 6.89 -0.17
N GLY A 21 -18.79 6.87 1.06
CA GLY A 21 -19.49 5.71 1.62
C GLY A 21 -18.58 4.52 1.86
N LEU A 22 -17.41 4.69 2.50
CA LEU A 22 -16.54 3.57 2.84
C LEU A 22 -17.25 2.50 3.70
N SER A 23 -18.25 2.90 4.49
CA SER A 23 -19.11 1.98 5.24
C SER A 23 -19.96 1.06 4.35
N THR A 24 -20.24 1.47 3.10
CA THR A 24 -21.07 0.69 2.14
C THR A 24 -20.37 -0.54 1.59
N TYR A 25 -19.04 -0.64 1.75
CA TYR A 25 -18.27 -1.85 1.47
C TYR A 25 -18.65 -3.01 2.42
N GLY A 26 -19.45 -2.75 3.45
CA GLY A 26 -20.07 -3.74 4.30
C GLY A 26 -19.29 -4.02 5.59
N PRO A 27 -19.96 -4.59 6.61
CA PRO A 27 -19.36 -4.82 7.92
C PRO A 27 -18.15 -5.78 7.84
N ASP A 28 -18.21 -6.78 6.95
CA ASP A 28 -17.12 -7.73 6.74
C ASP A 28 -15.82 -7.04 6.31
N PHE A 29 -15.91 -5.96 5.52
CA PHE A 29 -14.73 -5.22 5.08
C PHE A 29 -14.07 -4.47 6.23
N LEU A 30 -14.88 -3.81 7.06
CA LEU A 30 -14.37 -3.07 8.22
C LEU A 30 -13.72 -4.05 9.21
N GLN A 31 -14.25 -5.26 9.36
CA GLN A 31 -13.67 -6.28 10.25
C GLN A 31 -12.43 -6.96 9.67
N THR A 32 -12.35 -7.16 8.34
CA THR A 32 -11.21 -7.86 7.71
C THR A 32 -10.03 -6.95 7.42
N SER A 33 -10.25 -5.63 7.30
CA SER A 33 -9.18 -4.67 7.10
C SER A 33 -8.40 -4.43 8.39
N GLN A 34 -7.08 -4.67 8.35
CA GLN A 34 -6.18 -4.36 9.47
C GLN A 34 -6.19 -2.87 9.85
N LEU A 35 -6.52 -2.01 8.89
CA LEU A 35 -6.53 -0.57 9.06
C LEU A 35 -7.89 -0.05 9.56
N LEU A 36 -8.99 -0.64 9.08
CA LEU A 36 -10.35 -0.17 9.36
C LEU A 36 -11.07 -0.94 10.47
N GLN A 37 -10.48 -2.02 10.98
CA GLN A 37 -10.99 -2.72 12.17
C GLN A 37 -11.17 -1.72 13.32
N ASP A 38 -12.27 -1.90 14.06
CA ASP A 38 -12.73 -1.05 15.17
C ASP A 38 -13.30 0.32 14.78
N PHE A 39 -13.23 0.75 13.52
CA PHE A 39 -13.92 1.97 13.09
C PHE A 39 -15.43 1.75 13.03
N THR A 40 -16.19 2.70 13.60
CA THR A 40 -17.63 2.74 13.39
C THR A 40 -17.95 3.11 11.93
N PRO A 41 -19.15 2.78 11.41
CA PRO A 41 -19.54 3.18 10.06
C PRO A 41 -19.38 4.68 9.79
N ALA A 42 -19.75 5.53 10.76
CA ALA A 42 -19.61 6.98 10.63
C ALA A 42 -18.13 7.42 10.57
N GLU A 43 -17.25 6.83 11.39
CA GLU A 43 -15.82 7.13 11.32
C GLU A 43 -15.20 6.59 10.03
N ALA A 44 -15.64 5.44 9.53
CA ALA A 44 -15.21 4.90 8.25
C ALA A 44 -15.59 5.82 7.09
N ASP A 45 -16.79 6.42 7.11
CA ASP A 45 -17.20 7.38 6.08
C ASP A 45 -16.39 8.69 6.13
N ILE A 46 -16.00 9.14 7.33
CA ILE A 46 -15.05 10.25 7.49
C ILE A 46 -13.69 9.89 6.86
N LEU A 47 -13.18 8.68 7.12
CA LEU A 47 -11.96 8.19 6.48
C LEU A 47 -12.10 8.18 4.95
N GLY A 48 -13.18 7.61 4.42
CA GLY A 48 -13.43 7.54 2.98
C GLY A 48 -13.48 8.90 2.31
N ALA A 49 -14.12 9.89 2.94
CA ALA A 49 -14.19 11.25 2.41
C ALA A 49 -12.82 11.93 2.27
N SER A 50 -11.84 11.51 3.09
CA SER A 50 -10.45 12.00 3.01
C SER A 50 -9.56 11.22 2.03
N MET A 51 -10.06 10.12 1.45
CA MET A 51 -9.33 9.33 0.45
C MET A 51 -9.67 9.75 -0.96
N LEU A 52 -8.67 9.69 -1.85
CA LEU A 52 -8.92 9.67 -3.29
C LEU A 52 -9.14 8.24 -3.77
N LEU A 53 -10.17 8.03 -4.58
CA LEU A 53 -10.50 6.75 -5.20
C LEU A 53 -9.78 6.61 -6.53
N ILE A 54 -9.11 5.47 -6.72
CA ILE A 54 -8.52 5.09 -8.00
C ILE A 54 -9.02 3.73 -8.46
N HIS A 55 -8.95 3.51 -9.77
CA HIS A 55 -9.16 2.21 -10.41
C HIS A 55 -7.90 1.80 -11.17
N ALA A 56 -7.52 0.54 -11.00
CA ALA A 56 -6.43 -0.07 -11.75
C ALA A 56 -6.93 -1.28 -12.55
N ALA A 57 -6.53 -1.34 -13.82
CA ALA A 57 -6.82 -2.48 -14.69
C ALA A 57 -5.89 -3.67 -14.37
N PRO A 58 -6.29 -4.92 -14.71
CA PRO A 58 -5.38 -6.07 -14.60
C PRO A 58 -4.04 -5.80 -15.30
N GLY A 59 -2.94 -6.10 -14.62
CA GLY A 59 -1.57 -5.85 -15.09
C GLY A 59 -1.04 -4.42 -14.88
N GLN A 60 -1.88 -3.48 -14.42
CA GLN A 60 -1.45 -2.11 -14.17
C GLN A 60 -0.57 -2.03 -12.90
N VAL A 61 0.58 -1.38 -13.04
CA VAL A 61 1.47 -1.09 -11.91
C VAL A 61 0.88 0.09 -11.13
N MET A 62 0.60 -0.13 -9.86
CA MET A 62 0.05 0.87 -8.95
C MET A 62 1.13 1.54 -8.10
N ILE A 63 2.17 0.80 -7.73
CA ILE A 63 3.35 1.32 -7.04
C ILE A 63 4.55 0.71 -7.73
N ARG A 64 5.56 1.50 -8.08
CA ARG A 64 6.81 0.99 -8.65
C ARG A 64 7.93 1.11 -7.65
N GLU A 65 8.67 0.02 -7.48
CA GLU A 65 9.87 -0.01 -6.64
C GLU A 65 10.87 1.07 -7.05
N GLY A 66 11.47 1.73 -6.05
CA GLY A 66 12.50 2.75 -6.23
C GLY A 66 11.98 4.16 -6.56
N GLU A 67 10.70 4.30 -6.90
CA GLU A 67 10.08 5.63 -7.04
C GLU A 67 9.89 6.28 -5.67
N PHE A 68 9.85 7.61 -5.63
CA PHE A 68 9.46 8.33 -4.42
C PHE A 68 7.95 8.56 -4.44
N GLY A 69 7.30 8.36 -3.30
CA GLY A 69 5.89 8.68 -3.12
C GLY A 69 5.51 8.74 -1.65
N ASP A 70 4.91 9.85 -1.23
CA ASP A 70 4.51 10.13 0.15
C ASP A 70 3.03 9.81 0.42
N TRP A 71 2.54 8.78 -0.27
CA TRP A 71 1.17 8.30 -0.17
C TRP A 71 1.10 6.80 0.00
N MET A 72 0.01 6.33 0.59
CA MET A 72 -0.30 4.91 0.74
C MET A 72 -1.71 4.64 0.22
N MET A 73 -2.03 3.37 0.00
CA MET A 73 -3.37 2.98 -0.45
C MET A 73 -3.90 1.76 0.28
N VAL A 74 -5.22 1.68 0.39
CA VAL A 74 -5.97 0.55 0.93
C VAL A 74 -6.74 -0.09 -0.20
N ILE A 75 -6.61 -1.41 -0.34
CA ILE A 75 -7.31 -2.17 -1.37
C ILE A 75 -8.77 -2.33 -0.95
N LEU A 76 -9.69 -1.72 -1.68
CA LEU A 76 -11.12 -1.75 -1.42
C LEU A 76 -11.79 -2.94 -2.13
N LYS A 77 -11.31 -3.25 -3.34
CA LYS A 77 -11.67 -4.45 -4.13
C LYS A 77 -10.47 -4.92 -4.95
N GLY A 78 -10.48 -6.21 -5.29
CA GLY A 78 -9.47 -6.83 -6.14
C GLY A 78 -8.29 -7.42 -5.38
N THR A 79 -7.26 -7.80 -6.15
CA THR A 79 -6.06 -8.48 -5.69
C THR A 79 -4.83 -7.85 -6.33
N VAL A 80 -3.78 -7.66 -5.52
CA VAL A 80 -2.53 -7.01 -5.93
C VAL A 80 -1.35 -7.94 -5.62
N ASP A 81 -0.45 -8.06 -6.59
CA ASP A 81 0.82 -8.75 -6.46
C ASP A 81 1.90 -7.77 -5.97
N VAL A 82 2.65 -8.15 -4.94
CA VAL A 82 3.73 -7.34 -4.38
C VAL A 82 5.05 -8.05 -4.64
N THR A 83 5.90 -7.43 -5.45
CA THR A 83 7.14 -8.01 -5.95
C THR A 83 8.34 -7.10 -5.70
N LYS A 84 9.51 -7.71 -5.48
CA LYS A 84 10.77 -7.03 -5.22
C LYS A 84 11.83 -7.50 -6.18
N ARG A 85 12.55 -6.55 -6.78
CA ARG A 85 13.71 -6.84 -7.59
C ARG A 85 14.83 -7.37 -6.69
N LEU A 86 15.39 -8.52 -7.07
CA LEU A 86 16.55 -9.09 -6.41
C LEU A 86 17.80 -8.43 -7.00
N GLU A 87 18.66 -7.92 -6.14
CA GLU A 87 19.97 -7.47 -6.57
C GLU A 87 20.80 -8.70 -6.99
N PRO A 88 21.60 -8.60 -8.08
CA PRO A 88 22.52 -9.66 -8.46
C PRO A 88 23.47 -9.95 -7.29
N VAL A 89 23.54 -11.21 -6.86
CA VAL A 89 24.50 -11.60 -5.82
C VAL A 89 25.91 -11.38 -6.36
N ALA A 90 26.68 -10.50 -5.72
CA ALA A 90 28.09 -10.31 -6.01
C ALA A 90 28.83 -11.65 -5.84
N GLY A 91 29.26 -12.24 -6.96
CA GLY A 91 29.89 -13.57 -7.01
C GLY A 91 29.27 -14.55 -8.01
N ALA A 92 28.06 -14.30 -8.53
CA ALA A 92 27.46 -15.07 -9.63
C ALA A 92 27.67 -14.42 -11.02
N ALA A 93 28.30 -13.24 -11.06
CA ALA A 93 28.55 -12.47 -12.26
C ALA A 93 29.79 -12.97 -13.00
N GLN A 94 29.71 -14.15 -13.61
CA GLN A 94 30.67 -14.53 -14.67
C GLN A 94 30.19 -15.58 -15.67
N ALA A 95 28.92 -16.00 -15.65
CA ALA A 95 28.44 -16.97 -16.65
C ALA A 95 27.70 -16.33 -17.85
N ASP A 96 26.80 -15.34 -17.66
CA ASP A 96 25.86 -14.99 -18.74
C ASP A 96 25.68 -13.48 -18.96
N ALA A 97 26.77 -12.75 -19.21
CA ALA A 97 26.70 -11.33 -19.59
C ALA A 97 26.22 -11.10 -21.06
N GLU A 98 25.87 -12.16 -21.79
CA GLU A 98 25.44 -12.09 -23.19
C GLU A 98 23.93 -12.24 -23.41
N THR A 99 23.15 -12.55 -22.36
CA THR A 99 21.68 -12.55 -22.47
C THR A 99 21.16 -11.36 -21.68
N GLY A 100 20.34 -10.51 -22.28
CA GLY A 100 19.64 -9.42 -21.60
C GLY A 100 18.59 -9.94 -20.61
N ALA A 101 19.05 -10.69 -19.61
CA ALA A 101 18.24 -11.35 -18.61
C ALA A 101 17.52 -10.28 -17.79
N GLU A 102 16.19 -10.33 -17.85
CA GLU A 102 15.32 -9.55 -16.99
C GLU A 102 15.79 -9.70 -15.54
N PRO A 103 15.90 -8.60 -14.77
CA PRO A 103 16.34 -8.68 -13.38
C PRO A 103 15.44 -9.63 -12.61
N ALA A 104 16.03 -10.56 -11.85
CA ALA A 104 15.26 -11.55 -11.11
C ALA A 104 14.29 -10.86 -10.14
N VAL A 105 13.02 -11.23 -10.17
CA VAL A 105 11.97 -10.66 -9.32
C VAL A 105 11.48 -11.73 -8.35
N SER A 106 11.37 -11.38 -7.06
CA SER A 106 10.78 -12.22 -6.02
C SER A 106 9.42 -11.69 -5.60
N ARG A 107 8.42 -12.58 -5.55
CA ARG A 107 7.09 -12.25 -5.01
C ARG A 107 7.16 -12.25 -3.48
N ILE A 108 6.92 -11.09 -2.87
CA ILE A 108 6.90 -10.94 -1.41
C ILE A 108 5.53 -11.35 -0.87
N ALA A 109 4.46 -10.89 -1.50
CA ALA A 109 3.10 -11.10 -1.00
C ALA A 109 2.06 -10.98 -2.12
N VAL A 110 0.91 -11.60 -1.90
CA VAL A 110 -0.32 -11.32 -2.65
C VAL A 110 -1.31 -10.72 -1.65
N VAL A 111 -1.65 -9.45 -1.86
CA VAL A 111 -2.55 -8.72 -0.97
C VAL A 111 -3.93 -8.62 -1.60
N ARG A 112 -4.96 -8.69 -0.76
CA ARG A 112 -6.36 -8.61 -1.17
C ARG A 112 -7.03 -7.42 -0.50
N ARG A 113 -8.31 -7.26 -0.81
CA ARG A 113 -9.25 -6.40 -0.09
C ARG A 113 -8.96 -6.32 1.42
N GLY A 114 -8.87 -5.08 1.92
CA GLY A 114 -8.62 -4.74 3.32
C GLY A 114 -7.15 -4.52 3.67
N ALA A 115 -6.22 -4.94 2.81
CA ALA A 115 -4.80 -4.71 2.99
C ALA A 115 -4.39 -3.28 2.60
N ALA A 116 -3.34 -2.77 3.25
CA ALA A 116 -2.68 -1.52 2.89
C ALA A 116 -1.30 -1.78 2.28
N VAL A 117 -0.92 -0.93 1.32
CA VAL A 117 0.41 -0.93 0.67
C VAL A 117 0.92 0.50 0.49
N GLY A 118 2.24 0.66 0.39
CA GLY A 118 2.88 1.97 0.28
C GLY A 118 2.96 2.74 1.60
N ASP A 119 2.61 2.10 2.72
CA ASP A 119 2.64 2.65 4.08
C ASP A 119 4.06 3.03 4.53
N MET A 120 5.06 2.23 4.18
CA MET A 120 6.46 2.49 4.57
C MET A 120 6.95 3.84 4.05
N SER A 121 6.99 4.01 2.71
CA SER A 121 7.46 5.25 2.08
C SER A 121 6.66 6.50 2.48
N MET A 122 5.36 6.35 2.76
CA MET A 122 4.56 7.48 3.24
C MET A 122 5.06 7.98 4.61
N LEU A 123 5.49 7.06 5.49
CA LEU A 123 5.89 7.35 6.87
C LEU A 123 7.38 7.70 7.00
N ASP A 124 8.27 6.95 6.35
CA ASP A 124 9.72 7.14 6.46
C ASP A 124 10.31 8.04 5.37
N SER A 125 9.55 8.35 4.31
CA SER A 125 10.00 9.13 3.14
C SER A 125 11.10 8.45 2.31
N GLU A 126 11.30 7.14 2.47
CA GLU A 126 12.23 6.36 1.65
C GLU A 126 11.58 5.96 0.31
N PRO A 127 12.39 5.61 -0.71
CA PRO A 127 11.88 5.06 -1.97
C PRO A 127 10.95 3.86 -1.76
N ARG A 128 10.02 3.64 -2.69
CA ARG A 128 9.11 2.49 -2.67
C ARG A 128 9.89 1.19 -2.55
N TYR A 129 9.61 0.45 -1.47
CA TYR A 129 10.31 -0.78 -1.17
C TYR A 129 10.10 -1.86 -2.24
N ALA A 130 8.89 -1.97 -2.79
CA ALA A 130 8.46 -3.03 -3.70
C ALA A 130 7.50 -2.49 -4.77
N THR A 131 7.37 -3.24 -5.87
CA THR A 131 6.39 -3.00 -6.92
C THR A 131 5.05 -3.65 -6.56
N CYS A 132 3.96 -2.93 -6.73
CA CYS A 132 2.59 -3.43 -6.54
C CYS A 132 1.85 -3.39 -7.88
N THR A 133 1.41 -4.55 -8.35
CA THR A 133 0.73 -4.69 -9.65
C THR A 133 -0.64 -5.31 -9.46
N ALA A 134 -1.67 -4.74 -10.08
CA ALA A 134 -3.02 -5.28 -10.05
C ALA A 134 -3.07 -6.65 -10.77
N ILE A 135 -3.52 -7.70 -10.08
CA ILE A 135 -3.73 -9.02 -10.71
C ILE A 135 -5.05 -9.04 -11.48
N GLU A 136 -6.06 -8.39 -10.91
CA GLU A 136 -7.39 -8.22 -11.47
C GLU A 136 -7.79 -6.73 -11.42
N ALA A 137 -9.04 -6.40 -11.76
CA ALA A 137 -9.51 -5.03 -11.58
C ALA A 137 -9.49 -4.65 -10.10
N VAL A 138 -8.80 -3.57 -9.76
CA VAL A 138 -8.59 -3.12 -8.38
C VAL A 138 -9.22 -1.76 -8.17
N GLU A 139 -9.92 -1.62 -7.04
CA GLU A 139 -10.35 -0.34 -6.50
C GLU A 139 -9.52 -0.07 -5.25
N ALA A 140 -8.93 1.11 -5.14
CA ALA A 140 -8.13 1.49 -3.98
C ALA A 140 -8.42 2.92 -3.52
N GLY A 141 -8.47 3.10 -2.20
CA GLY A 141 -8.52 4.40 -1.56
C GLY A 141 -7.10 4.84 -1.21
N VAL A 142 -6.74 6.07 -1.57
CA VAL A 142 -5.39 6.62 -1.43
C VAL A 142 -5.38 7.77 -0.44
N TRP A 143 -4.37 7.78 0.42
CA TRP A 143 -4.04 8.91 1.29
C TRP A 143 -2.61 9.36 1.08
N GLY A 144 -2.41 10.66 0.98
CA GLY A 144 -1.12 11.30 1.15
C GLY A 144 -0.91 11.72 2.60
N ARG A 145 0.34 12.07 2.91
CA ARG A 145 0.70 12.65 4.21
C ARG A 145 -0.13 13.90 4.54
N HIS A 146 -0.42 14.72 3.53
CA HIS A 146 -1.20 15.94 3.70
C HIS A 146 -2.65 15.63 4.10
N GLU A 147 -3.31 14.68 3.43
CA GLU A 147 -4.69 14.29 3.69
C GLU A 147 -4.83 13.69 5.09
N ILE A 148 -3.86 12.89 5.53
CA ILE A 148 -3.82 12.37 6.91
C ILE A 148 -3.65 13.52 7.92
N ALA A 149 -2.80 14.51 7.64
CA ALA A 149 -2.63 15.66 8.53
C ALA A 149 -3.91 16.50 8.64
N LEU A 150 -4.63 16.70 7.52
CA LEU A 150 -5.94 17.35 7.53
C LEU A 150 -6.97 16.55 8.33
N LEU A 151 -7.02 15.23 8.15
CA LEU A 151 -7.88 14.34 8.92
C LEU A 151 -7.62 14.44 10.43
N ILE A 152 -6.35 14.48 10.85
CA ILE A 152 -5.99 14.63 12.26
C ILE A 152 -6.44 16.00 12.80
N ARG A 153 -6.32 17.06 12.00
CA ARG A 153 -6.74 18.40 12.39
C ARG A 153 -8.27 18.51 12.53
N ASP A 154 -8.99 18.00 11.53
CA ASP A 154 -10.44 18.21 11.40
C ASP A 154 -11.25 17.16 12.19
N HIS A 155 -10.69 15.95 12.34
CA HIS A 155 -11.29 14.82 13.07
C HIS A 155 -10.25 14.11 13.95
N PRO A 156 -9.76 14.73 15.04
CA PRO A 156 -8.61 14.25 15.82
C PRO A 156 -8.78 12.83 16.38
N GLY A 157 -9.98 12.45 16.81
CA GLY A 157 -10.25 11.09 17.26
C GLY A 157 -10.08 10.04 16.16
N VAL A 158 -10.57 10.35 14.95
CA VAL A 158 -10.47 9.46 13.77
C VAL A 158 -9.02 9.40 13.30
N GLY A 159 -8.34 10.54 13.21
CA GLY A 159 -6.93 10.61 12.82
C GLY A 159 -6.01 9.87 13.80
N ALA A 160 -6.18 10.05 15.11
CA ALA A 160 -5.40 9.34 16.12
C ALA A 160 -5.60 7.82 16.03
N LYS A 161 -6.86 7.38 15.84
CA LYS A 161 -7.19 5.96 15.64
C LYS A 161 -6.55 5.38 14.39
N LEU A 162 -6.53 6.14 13.29
CA LEU A 162 -5.85 5.74 12.05
C LEU A 162 -4.35 5.53 12.28
N LEU A 163 -3.68 6.48 12.95
CA LEU A 163 -2.25 6.37 13.28
C LEU A 163 -1.95 5.15 14.17
N VAL A 164 -2.80 4.87 15.16
CA VAL A 164 -2.69 3.66 16.00
C VAL A 164 -2.78 2.40 15.13
N LYS A 165 -3.71 2.35 14.18
CA LYS A 165 -3.89 1.19 13.29
C LYS A 165 -2.72 1.00 12.32
N ILE A 166 -2.18 2.07 11.76
CA ILE A 166 -0.95 2.03 10.95
C ILE A 166 0.22 1.48 11.79
N THR A 167 0.39 1.99 13.01
CA THR A 167 1.48 1.56 13.92
C THR A 167 1.35 0.08 14.28
N GLN A 168 0.14 -0.39 14.61
CA GLN A 168 -0.14 -1.79 14.90
C GLN A 168 0.15 -2.69 13.70
N MET A 169 -0.23 -2.27 12.49
CA MET A 169 0.06 -2.99 11.25
C MET A 169 1.57 -3.13 11.02
N MET A 170 2.33 -2.05 11.16
CA MET A 170 3.80 -2.10 11.01
C MET A 170 4.45 -3.01 12.05
N ALA A 171 4.03 -2.93 13.31
CA ALA A 171 4.53 -3.80 14.37
C ALA A 171 4.26 -5.28 14.08
N GLN A 172 3.08 -5.60 13.53
CA GLN A 172 2.74 -6.97 13.14
C GLN A 172 3.55 -7.44 11.93
N ARG A 173 3.77 -6.57 10.94
CA ARG A 173 4.65 -6.88 9.80
C ARG A 173 6.08 -7.16 10.25
N LEU A 174 6.64 -6.31 11.12
CA LEU A 174 7.97 -6.52 11.69
C LEU A 174 8.06 -7.86 12.41
N ARG A 175 7.08 -8.18 13.28
CA ARG A 175 7.03 -9.47 13.99
C ARG A 175 6.98 -10.66 13.02
N ASN A 176 6.19 -10.56 11.95
CA ASN A 176 6.09 -11.61 10.94
C ASN A 176 7.42 -11.80 10.21
N THR A 177 8.07 -10.72 9.77
CA THR A 177 9.37 -10.76 9.10
C THR A 177 10.47 -11.31 10.03
N SER A 178 10.52 -10.86 11.29
CA SER A 178 11.46 -11.40 12.28
C SER A 178 11.26 -12.90 12.49
N ASN A 179 10.01 -13.36 12.59
CA ASN A 179 9.70 -14.79 12.71
C ASN A 179 10.10 -15.60 11.46
N GLN A 180 9.96 -15.04 10.26
CA GLN A 180 10.43 -15.67 9.03
C GLN A 180 11.95 -15.78 9.02
N LEU A 181 12.67 -14.72 9.43
CA LEU A 181 14.13 -14.71 9.49
C LEU A 181 14.66 -15.74 10.51
N VAL A 182 14.05 -15.84 11.69
CA VAL A 182 14.40 -16.87 12.69
C VAL A 182 14.20 -18.28 12.14
N LYS A 183 13.16 -18.53 11.33
CA LYS A 183 12.95 -19.84 10.69
C LYS A 183 14.04 -20.18 9.67
N LEU A 184 14.56 -19.17 8.95
CA LEU A 184 15.65 -19.36 7.99
C LEU A 184 16.99 -19.61 8.69
N LEU A 185 17.27 -18.93 9.80
CA LEU A 185 18.52 -19.11 10.57
C LEU A 185 18.59 -20.42 11.36
N ARG A 186 17.45 -21.10 11.57
CA ARG A 186 17.40 -22.41 12.25
C ARG A 186 17.54 -23.60 11.30
N ARG A 187 17.68 -23.36 9.99
CA ARG A 187 18.05 -24.37 9.00
C ARG A 187 19.56 -24.36 8.80
#